data_AF-A0A5Q2NX07-F1
#
_entry.id   AF-A0A5Q2NX07-F1
#
_cell.length_a   1.000
_cell.length_b   1.000
_cell.length_c   1.000
_cell.angle_alpha   90.00
_cell.angle_beta   90.00
_cell.angle_gamma   90.00
#
_symmetry.space_group_name_H-M   'P 1'
#
loop_
_entity.id
_entity.type
_entity.pdbx_description
1 polymer ?
#
loop_
_entity_poly.entity_id
_entity_poly.type
_entity_poly.pdbx_seq_one_letter_code
_entity_poly.pdbx_strand_id
1 'polypeptide(L)'
;MDIESMKKASAVYFHMLKKKMIEDSDELYNMYFEPTVRESVRMLADQSGTQVIEAHKRLHLIAKAGGSVFATNFTHLRSRHKDIENKKHFYAVSIVIMAFMAEIDRNQAAKIKTRREGVTFFMIERAVTSLMDQWEVKIAQDSMAEKRSGLAMRDMVTLWKNLEPESERGVFTRPNKKTRMGLIKTAFKLLEDEGLVYIADRDQPGIKAFPSLELFDRLEYLYGDQDRYEEIKSIVARQEESYA
;
A
#
# COMPACT_ATOMS: atom_id res chain seq x y z
N MET A 1 33.99 9.89 -14.36
CA MET A 1 32.92 8.89 -14.51
C MET A 1 33.25 8.07 -15.73
N ASP A 2 33.51 6.78 -15.56
CA ASP A 2 33.96 5.90 -16.64
C ASP A 2 32.76 5.39 -17.48
N ILE A 3 32.95 5.22 -18.79
CA ILE A 3 31.92 4.78 -19.74
C ILE A 3 31.42 3.38 -19.39
N GLU A 4 32.31 2.51 -18.90
CA GLU A 4 31.94 1.16 -18.49
C GLU A 4 31.03 1.18 -17.26
N SER A 5 31.35 1.99 -16.24
CA SER A 5 30.49 2.16 -15.06
C SER A 5 29.10 2.70 -15.42
N MET A 6 29.00 3.62 -16.38
CA MET A 6 27.70 4.15 -16.83
C MET A 6 26.86 3.08 -17.55
N LYS A 7 27.49 2.22 -18.36
CA LYS A 7 26.80 1.09 -19.02
C LYS A 7 26.25 0.09 -17.99
N LYS A 8 27.08 -0.28 -17.01
CA LYS A 8 26.66 -1.15 -15.89
C LYS A 8 25.50 -0.54 -15.10
N ALA A 9 25.62 0.74 -14.74
CA ALA A 9 24.57 1.45 -14.02
C ALA A 9 23.27 1.52 -14.81
N SER A 10 23.35 1.80 -16.11
CA SER A 10 22.17 1.79 -16.99
C SER A 10 21.52 0.41 -17.04
N ALA A 11 22.30 -0.67 -17.14
CA ALA A 11 21.78 -2.04 -17.16
C ALA A 11 21.03 -2.37 -15.86
N VAL A 12 21.62 -2.08 -14.70
CA VAL A 12 20.99 -2.25 -13.39
C VAL A 12 19.70 -1.44 -13.30
N TYR A 13 19.75 -0.14 -13.63
CA TYR A 13 18.60 0.76 -13.53
C TYR A 13 17.44 0.34 -14.44
N PHE A 14 17.69 0.06 -15.72
CA PHE A 14 16.62 -0.36 -16.65
C PHE A 14 16.09 -1.75 -16.34
N HIS A 15 16.91 -2.64 -15.78
CA HIS A 15 16.42 -3.91 -15.26
C HIS A 15 15.44 -3.68 -14.11
N MET A 16 15.81 -2.84 -13.13
CA MET A 16 14.88 -2.47 -12.05
C MET A 16 13.63 -1.76 -12.57
N LEU A 17 13.73 -0.92 -13.61
CA LEU A 17 12.56 -0.27 -14.21
C LEU A 17 11.57 -1.29 -14.81
N LYS A 18 12.09 -2.37 -15.41
CA LYS A 18 11.29 -3.43 -16.00
C LYS A 18 10.70 -4.39 -14.96
N LYS A 19 11.49 -4.75 -13.96
CA LYS A 19 11.17 -5.82 -12.99
C LYS A 19 10.72 -5.30 -11.63
N LYS A 20 10.87 -4.00 -11.36
CA LYS A 20 10.64 -3.31 -10.08
C LYS A 20 11.57 -3.74 -8.94
N MET A 21 12.23 -4.89 -9.08
CA MET A 21 13.06 -5.51 -8.06
C MET A 21 14.18 -6.35 -8.70
N ILE A 22 15.32 -6.45 -8.01
CA ILE A 22 16.43 -7.37 -8.28
C ILE A 22 16.70 -8.16 -7.00
N GLU A 23 16.78 -9.49 -7.09
CA GLU A 23 17.13 -10.37 -5.97
C GLU A 23 18.63 -10.67 -5.93
N ASP A 24 19.16 -11.12 -4.78
CA ASP A 24 20.58 -11.48 -4.60
C ASP A 24 21.09 -12.61 -5.51
N SER A 25 20.17 -13.40 -6.08
CA SER A 25 20.47 -14.42 -7.08
C SER A 25 20.75 -13.87 -8.49
N ASP A 26 20.37 -12.62 -8.77
CA ASP A 26 20.60 -11.98 -10.06
C ASP A 26 22.01 -11.36 -10.12
N GLU A 27 22.71 -11.55 -11.23
CA GLU A 27 24.07 -11.03 -11.45
C GLU A 27 24.15 -9.49 -11.30
N LEU A 28 23.07 -8.78 -11.62
CA LEU A 28 22.97 -7.33 -11.50
C LEU A 28 22.93 -6.85 -10.04
N TYR A 29 22.58 -7.72 -9.09
CA TYR A 29 22.57 -7.38 -7.67
C TYR A 29 23.97 -7.00 -7.18
N ASN A 30 24.95 -7.86 -7.44
CA ASN A 30 26.34 -7.60 -7.03
C ASN A 30 26.94 -6.41 -7.79
N MET A 31 26.57 -6.25 -9.07
CA MET A 31 26.99 -5.12 -9.89
C MET A 31 26.57 -3.77 -9.30
N TYR A 32 25.38 -3.68 -8.71
CA TYR A 32 24.91 -2.45 -8.07
C TYR A 32 25.82 -1.99 -6.92
N PHE A 33 26.46 -2.90 -6.19
CA PHE A 33 27.28 -2.55 -5.02
C PHE A 33 28.70 -2.07 -5.38
N GLU A 34 29.09 -2.10 -6.66
CA GLU A 34 30.27 -1.36 -7.13
C GLU A 34 30.05 0.15 -6.86
N PRO A 35 30.93 0.87 -6.14
CA PRO A 35 30.66 2.24 -5.67
C PRO A 35 30.25 3.23 -6.77
N THR A 36 30.94 3.20 -7.91
CA THR A 36 30.67 4.10 -9.05
C THR A 36 29.38 3.76 -9.77
N VAL A 37 29.03 2.46 -9.83
CA VAL A 37 27.75 1.99 -10.39
C VAL A 37 26.62 2.42 -9.47
N ARG A 38 26.74 2.19 -8.16
CA ARG A 38 25.74 2.57 -7.15
C ARG A 38 25.38 4.04 -7.21
N GLU A 39 26.40 4.91 -7.24
CA GLU A 39 26.22 6.36 -7.33
C GLU A 39 25.51 6.76 -8.64
N SER A 40 25.93 6.17 -9.75
CA SER A 40 25.33 6.43 -11.07
C SER A 40 23.88 5.96 -11.14
N VAL A 41 23.56 4.78 -10.60
CA VAL A 41 22.18 4.26 -10.51
C VAL A 41 21.32 5.19 -9.67
N ARG A 42 21.82 5.68 -8.52
CA ARG A 42 21.10 6.62 -7.67
C ARG A 42 20.86 7.96 -8.35
N MET A 43 21.82 8.46 -9.14
CA MET A 43 21.66 9.66 -9.95
C MET A 43 20.56 9.49 -11.02
N LEU A 44 20.55 8.36 -11.74
CA LEU A 44 19.48 8.03 -12.70
C LEU A 44 18.12 7.93 -12.01
N ALA A 45 18.08 7.31 -10.82
CA ALA A 45 16.86 7.21 -10.04
C ALA A 45 16.34 8.60 -9.64
N ASP A 46 17.22 9.48 -9.13
CA ASP A 46 16.83 10.82 -8.71
C ASP A 46 16.29 11.67 -9.89
N GLN A 47 16.99 11.66 -11.02
CA GLN A 47 16.59 12.41 -12.23
C GLN A 47 15.25 11.96 -12.82
N SER A 48 14.88 10.70 -12.62
CA SER A 48 13.59 10.14 -13.05
C SER A 48 12.49 10.28 -11.99
N GLY A 49 12.80 10.85 -10.83
CA GLY A 49 11.92 10.89 -9.67
C GLY A 49 11.57 9.50 -9.14
N THR A 50 12.52 8.56 -9.18
CA THR A 50 12.44 7.26 -8.53
C THR A 50 13.47 7.18 -7.41
N GLN A 51 13.40 6.14 -6.59
CA GLN A 51 14.35 5.87 -5.53
C GLN A 51 14.68 4.39 -5.48
N VAL A 52 15.93 4.09 -5.16
CA VAL A 52 16.39 2.72 -4.92
C VAL A 52 16.31 2.44 -3.43
N ILE A 53 15.64 1.35 -3.08
CA ILE A 53 15.58 0.83 -1.72
C ILE A 53 16.45 -0.41 -1.66
N GLU A 54 17.37 -0.44 -0.71
CA GLU A 54 18.29 -1.54 -0.47
C GLU A 54 17.80 -2.34 0.73
N ALA A 55 17.01 -3.38 0.46
CA ALA A 55 16.50 -4.29 1.46
C ALA A 55 17.44 -5.51 1.60
N HIS A 56 17.19 -6.35 2.60
CA HIS A 56 17.96 -7.58 2.76
C HIS A 56 17.79 -8.49 1.54
N LYS A 57 18.89 -8.69 0.78
CA LYS A 57 18.94 -9.53 -0.43
C LYS A 57 18.11 -9.03 -1.61
N ARG A 58 17.66 -7.77 -1.58
CA ARG A 58 16.84 -7.20 -2.67
C ARG A 58 17.13 -5.73 -2.89
N LEU A 59 17.07 -5.33 -4.15
CA LEU A 59 17.04 -3.93 -4.57
C LEU A 59 15.68 -3.65 -5.16
N HIS A 60 15.00 -2.60 -4.69
CA HIS A 60 13.72 -2.16 -5.25
C HIS A 60 13.87 -0.80 -5.92
N LEU A 61 13.13 -0.59 -7.01
CA LEU A 61 12.98 0.73 -7.60
C LEU A 61 11.53 1.18 -7.46
N ILE A 62 11.34 2.32 -6.80
CA ILE A 62 10.02 2.85 -6.45
C ILE A 62 9.91 4.29 -6.94
N ALA A 63 8.74 4.65 -7.47
CA ALA A 63 8.45 6.04 -7.82
C ALA A 63 8.31 6.91 -6.55
N LYS A 64 8.92 8.10 -6.56
CA LYS A 64 8.70 9.11 -5.53
C LYS A 64 7.27 9.67 -5.66
N ALA A 65 6.70 10.14 -4.55
CA ALA A 65 5.34 10.68 -4.51
C ALA A 65 5.14 11.92 -5.41
N GLY A 66 6.22 12.67 -5.68
CA GLY A 66 6.21 13.83 -6.58
C GLY A 66 7.44 13.82 -7.49
N GLY A 67 7.31 14.45 -8.67
CA GLY A 67 8.40 14.59 -9.63
C GLY A 67 8.77 13.32 -10.40
N SER A 68 8.10 12.19 -10.13
CA SER A 68 8.33 10.95 -10.88
C SER A 68 7.65 10.97 -12.24
N VAL A 69 8.41 10.71 -13.30
CA VAL A 69 7.85 10.51 -14.64
C VAL A 69 7.14 9.15 -14.78
N PHE A 70 7.37 8.25 -13.82
CA PHE A 70 6.78 6.91 -13.77
C PHE A 70 5.61 6.81 -12.79
N ALA A 71 5.29 7.88 -12.03
CA ALA A 71 4.12 7.88 -11.16
C ALA A 71 2.83 7.77 -11.98
N THR A 72 1.99 6.81 -11.61
CA THR A 72 0.68 6.64 -12.24
C THR A 72 -0.26 7.73 -11.72
N ASN A 73 -0.61 8.68 -12.58
CA ASN A 73 -1.61 9.69 -12.26
C ASN A 73 -3.01 9.05 -12.14
N PHE A 74 -3.95 9.77 -11.52
CA PHE A 74 -5.33 9.27 -11.32
C PHE A 74 -6.02 8.87 -12.63
N THR A 75 -5.80 9.60 -13.72
CA THR A 75 -6.39 9.30 -15.04
C THR A 75 -5.92 7.95 -15.58
N HIS A 76 -4.62 7.68 -15.48
CA HIS A 76 -4.02 6.40 -15.88
C HIS A 76 -4.44 5.26 -14.96
N LEU A 77 -4.53 5.51 -13.65
CA LEU A 77 -5.02 4.51 -12.71
C LEU A 77 -6.46 4.11 -13.05
N ARG A 78 -7.33 5.10 -13.26
CA ARG A 78 -8.75 4.89 -13.60
C ARG A 78 -8.95 4.16 -14.93
N SER A 79 -8.08 4.37 -15.92
CA SER A 79 -8.19 3.68 -17.21
C SER A 79 -7.91 2.18 -17.09
N ARG A 80 -7.02 1.79 -16.16
CA ARG A 80 -6.68 0.39 -15.86
C ARG A 80 -7.64 -0.25 -14.86
N HIS A 81 -8.12 0.52 -13.88
CA HIS A 81 -9.00 0.07 -12.81
C HIS A 81 -10.32 0.83 -12.85
N LYS A 82 -11.25 0.37 -13.70
CA LYS A 82 -12.54 1.03 -13.96
C LYS A 82 -13.46 1.11 -12.73
N ASP A 83 -13.16 0.36 -11.68
CA ASP A 83 -13.88 0.38 -10.41
C ASP A 83 -13.56 1.62 -9.56
N ILE A 84 -12.45 2.32 -9.86
CA ILE A 84 -12.09 3.59 -9.24
C ILE A 84 -12.70 4.74 -10.04
N GLU A 85 -13.94 5.07 -9.74
CA GLU A 85 -14.75 5.96 -10.59
C GLU A 85 -14.36 7.44 -10.49
N ASN A 86 -13.96 7.89 -9.29
CA ASN A 86 -13.69 9.29 -9.00
C ASN A 86 -12.63 9.43 -7.88
N LYS A 87 -12.20 10.67 -7.60
CA LYS A 87 -11.17 10.94 -6.58
C LYS A 87 -11.59 10.50 -5.18
N LYS A 88 -12.87 10.61 -4.81
CA LYS A 88 -13.36 10.16 -3.48
C LYS A 88 -13.23 8.64 -3.33
N HIS A 89 -13.59 7.88 -4.37
CA HIS A 89 -13.36 6.44 -4.42
C HIS A 89 -11.86 6.10 -4.31
N PHE A 90 -11.01 6.84 -5.01
CA PHE A 90 -9.56 6.64 -4.91
C PHE A 90 -9.05 6.87 -3.47
N TYR A 91 -9.45 7.96 -2.82
CA TYR A 91 -9.06 8.22 -1.43
C TYR A 91 -9.52 7.11 -0.48
N ALA A 92 -10.77 6.64 -0.64
CA ALA A 92 -11.30 5.54 0.16
C ALA A 92 -10.53 4.23 -0.07
N VAL A 93 -10.21 3.89 -1.32
CA VAL A 93 -9.33 2.76 -1.67
C VAL A 93 -7.94 2.90 -1.04
N SER A 94 -7.33 4.09 -1.11
CA SER A 94 -6.03 4.34 -0.49
C SER A 94 -6.07 4.15 1.03
N ILE A 95 -7.17 4.53 1.69
CA ILE A 95 -7.34 4.30 3.13
C ILE A 95 -7.52 2.83 3.48
N VAL A 96 -8.23 2.06 2.66
CA VAL A 96 -8.30 0.61 2.85
C VAL A 96 -6.89 -0.01 2.78
N ILE A 97 -6.08 0.39 1.80
CA ILE A 97 -4.69 -0.08 1.67
C ILE A 97 -3.88 0.34 2.91
N MET A 98 -3.98 1.59 3.36
CA MET A 98 -3.28 2.06 4.56
C MET A 98 -3.72 1.33 5.84
N ALA A 99 -5.00 1.02 6.00
CA ALA A 99 -5.49 0.24 7.12
C ALA A 99 -4.93 -1.19 7.10
N PHE A 100 -4.84 -1.82 5.92
CA PHE A 100 -4.18 -3.12 5.78
C PHE A 100 -2.69 -3.06 6.11
N MET A 101 -1.99 -2.03 5.62
CA MET A 101 -0.57 -1.83 5.92
C MET A 101 -0.33 -1.65 7.42
N ALA A 102 -1.15 -0.81 8.08
CA ALA A 102 -1.14 -0.64 9.53
C ALA A 102 -1.40 -1.94 10.29
N GLU A 103 -2.27 -2.81 9.76
CA GLU A 103 -2.58 -4.10 10.36
C GLU A 103 -1.38 -5.06 10.36
N ILE A 104 -0.62 -5.08 9.27
CA ILE A 104 0.53 -5.98 9.11
C ILE A 104 1.85 -5.40 9.63
N ASP A 105 1.97 -4.07 9.71
CA ASP A 105 3.18 -3.36 10.12
C ASP A 105 3.25 -3.11 11.64
N ARG A 106 3.01 -4.15 12.43
CA ARG A 106 3.12 -4.09 13.90
C ARG A 106 4.51 -4.56 14.34
N ASN A 107 4.56 -5.51 15.26
CA ASN A 107 5.81 -6.14 15.70
C ASN A 107 6.17 -7.37 14.85
N GLN A 108 7.39 -7.91 15.03
CA GLN A 108 7.87 -9.08 14.27
C GLN A 108 6.97 -10.32 14.42
N ALA A 109 6.39 -10.55 15.61
CA ALA A 109 5.47 -11.66 15.83
C ALA A 109 4.20 -11.52 14.99
N ALA A 110 3.64 -10.31 14.90
CA ALA A 110 2.50 -10.00 14.04
C ALA A 110 2.83 -10.14 12.55
N LYS A 111 4.03 -9.72 12.12
CA LYS A 111 4.51 -9.94 10.73
C LYS A 111 4.56 -11.43 10.38
N ILE A 112 5.09 -12.26 11.28
CA ILE A 112 5.13 -13.72 11.09
C ILE A 112 3.71 -14.32 11.06
N LYS A 113 2.84 -13.90 11.99
CA LYS A 113 1.46 -14.37 12.06
C LYS A 113 0.67 -14.03 10.79
N THR A 114 0.69 -12.77 10.37
CA THR A 114 -0.04 -12.29 9.19
C THR A 114 0.46 -12.94 7.89
N ARG A 115 1.76 -13.26 7.79
CA ARG A 115 2.29 -14.07 6.68
C ARG A 115 1.75 -15.50 6.66
N ARG A 116 1.56 -16.12 7.82
CA ARG A 116 1.10 -17.52 7.93
C ARG A 116 -0.42 -17.64 7.78
N GLU A 117 -1.16 -16.73 8.41
CA GLU A 117 -2.62 -16.85 8.58
C GLU A 117 -3.41 -15.98 7.61
N GLY A 118 -2.75 -14.99 7.01
CA GLY A 118 -3.36 -13.95 6.20
C GLY A 118 -4.15 -12.95 7.05
N VAL A 119 -4.65 -11.90 6.41
CA VAL A 119 -5.58 -10.93 7.00
C VAL A 119 -6.93 -11.10 6.30
N THR A 120 -7.98 -11.33 7.08
CA THR A 120 -9.33 -11.48 6.51
C THR A 120 -9.88 -10.12 6.10
N PHE A 121 -10.73 -10.11 5.07
CA PHE A 121 -11.33 -8.85 4.63
C PHE A 121 -12.28 -8.26 5.68
N PHE A 122 -12.88 -9.11 6.53
CA PHE A 122 -13.65 -8.65 7.69
C PHE A 122 -12.80 -7.90 8.72
N MET A 123 -11.56 -8.34 8.98
CA MET A 123 -10.65 -7.58 9.85
C MET A 123 -10.38 -6.18 9.28
N ILE A 124 -10.18 -6.09 7.96
CA ILE A 124 -9.97 -4.80 7.29
C ILE A 124 -11.22 -3.92 7.35
N GLU A 125 -12.40 -4.47 7.10
CA GLU A 125 -13.65 -3.71 7.21
C GLU A 125 -13.82 -3.13 8.63
N ARG A 126 -13.51 -3.92 9.66
CA ARG A 126 -13.55 -3.48 11.06
C ARG A 126 -12.52 -2.38 11.33
N ALA A 127 -11.29 -2.52 10.84
CA ALA A 127 -10.23 -1.52 11.01
C ALA A 127 -10.60 -0.19 10.35
N VAL A 128 -11.09 -0.24 9.10
CA VAL A 128 -11.52 0.96 8.38
C VAL A 128 -12.73 1.59 9.05
N THR A 129 -13.71 0.81 9.51
CA THR A 129 -14.88 1.35 10.23
C THR A 129 -14.47 2.08 11.50
N SER A 130 -13.59 1.48 12.32
CA SER A 130 -13.05 2.13 13.51
C SER A 130 -12.32 3.44 13.19
N LEU A 131 -11.56 3.47 12.10
CA LEU A 131 -10.89 4.68 11.63
C LEU A 131 -11.90 5.78 11.25
N MET A 132 -12.96 5.42 10.51
CA MET A 132 -13.99 6.38 10.11
C MET A 132 -14.76 6.94 11.31
N ASP A 133 -15.06 6.12 12.31
CA ASP A 133 -15.75 6.57 13.53
C ASP A 133 -14.88 7.55 14.33
N GLN A 134 -13.57 7.28 14.47
CA GLN A 134 -12.65 8.20 15.14
C GLN A 134 -12.46 9.51 14.37
N TRP A 135 -12.41 9.43 13.04
CA TRP A 135 -12.34 10.63 12.20
C TRP A 135 -13.62 11.45 12.27
N GLU A 136 -14.80 10.83 12.35
CA GLU A 136 -16.05 11.57 12.56
C GLU A 136 -15.99 12.40 13.84
N VAL A 137 -15.55 11.80 14.96
CA VAL A 137 -15.36 12.52 16.23
C VAL A 137 -14.34 13.65 16.07
N LYS A 138 -13.20 13.38 15.42
CA LYS A 138 -12.14 14.36 15.19
C LYS A 138 -12.62 15.56 14.37
N ILE A 139 -13.38 15.32 13.30
CA ILE A 139 -13.92 16.38 12.44
C ILE A 139 -14.99 17.20 13.18
N ALA A 140 -15.80 16.56 14.04
CA ALA A 140 -16.80 17.25 14.84
C ALA A 140 -16.17 18.16 15.91
N GLN A 141 -15.04 17.74 16.48
CA GLN A 141 -14.29 18.50 17.49
C GLN A 141 -13.39 19.59 16.88
N ASP A 142 -12.92 19.40 15.65
CA ASP A 142 -11.98 20.30 14.99
C ASP A 142 -12.29 20.48 13.50
N SER A 143 -12.82 21.65 13.16
CA SER A 143 -13.19 22.02 11.79
C SER A 143 -11.99 22.10 10.84
N MET A 144 -10.76 22.23 11.37
CA MET A 144 -9.51 22.35 10.61
C MET A 144 -8.74 21.03 10.50
N ALA A 145 -9.28 19.92 11.02
CA ALA A 145 -8.61 18.62 11.07
C ALA A 145 -8.14 18.15 9.68
N GLU A 146 -8.98 18.30 8.66
CA GLU A 146 -8.65 17.92 7.27
C GLU A 146 -7.52 18.74 6.69
N LYS A 147 -7.50 20.06 6.96
CA LYS A 147 -6.45 20.94 6.45
C LYS A 147 -5.10 20.63 7.09
N ARG A 148 -5.09 20.32 8.39
CA ARG A 148 -3.86 19.98 9.12
C ARG A 148 -3.32 18.60 8.72
N SER A 149 -4.21 17.62 8.59
CA SER A 149 -3.83 16.26 8.18
C SER A 149 -3.52 16.16 6.68
N GLY A 150 -4.06 17.06 5.85
CA GLY A 150 -4.01 16.93 4.39
C GLY A 150 -4.83 15.75 3.86
N LEU A 151 -5.82 15.29 4.63
CA LEU A 151 -6.69 14.16 4.31
C LEU A 151 -8.13 14.65 4.13
N ALA A 152 -8.82 14.16 3.09
CA ALA A 152 -10.23 14.43 2.83
C ALA A 152 -11.14 13.54 3.71
N MET A 153 -11.01 13.67 5.03
CA MET A 153 -11.67 12.79 6.01
C MET A 153 -13.20 12.77 5.87
N ARG A 154 -13.86 13.93 5.69
CA ARG A 154 -15.32 14.03 5.52
C ARG A 154 -15.81 13.26 4.30
N ASP A 155 -15.11 13.41 3.18
CA ASP A 155 -15.44 12.70 1.94
C ASP A 155 -15.34 11.18 2.14
N MET A 156 -14.29 10.72 2.82
CA MET A 156 -14.06 9.29 3.07
C MET A 156 -15.05 8.72 4.09
N VAL A 157 -15.31 9.42 5.20
CA VAL A 157 -16.31 9.03 6.22
C VAL A 157 -17.69 8.96 5.59
N THR A 158 -18.10 9.98 4.84
CA THR A 158 -19.41 10.02 4.16
C THR A 158 -19.55 8.88 3.18
N LEU A 159 -18.52 8.62 2.36
CA LEU A 159 -18.53 7.52 1.40
C LEU A 159 -18.66 6.18 2.12
N TRP A 160 -17.81 5.91 3.13
CA TRP A 160 -17.80 4.65 3.86
C TRP A 160 -19.12 4.35 4.58
N LYS A 161 -19.75 5.37 5.18
CA LYS A 161 -21.04 5.22 5.86
C LYS A 161 -22.21 4.99 4.90
N ASN A 162 -22.10 5.45 3.66
CA ASN A 162 -23.10 5.20 2.61
C ASN A 162 -22.91 3.85 1.90
N LEU A 163 -21.78 3.17 2.09
CA LEU A 163 -21.58 1.81 1.59
C LEU A 163 -22.33 0.81 2.46
N GLU A 164 -22.98 -0.14 1.80
CA GLU A 164 -23.69 -1.23 2.48
C GLU A 164 -22.68 -2.08 3.29
N PRO A 165 -22.87 -2.24 4.61
CA PRO A 165 -22.10 -3.18 5.40
C PRO A 165 -22.45 -4.61 4.99
N GLU A 166 -21.51 -5.54 5.17
CA GLU A 166 -21.82 -6.95 4.94
C GLU A 166 -22.85 -7.43 5.98
N SER A 167 -23.95 -8.05 5.53
CA SER A 167 -24.99 -8.50 6.45
C SER A 167 -24.50 -9.70 7.26
N GLU A 168 -24.67 -9.69 8.58
CA GLU A 168 -24.33 -10.80 9.50
C GLU A 168 -25.02 -12.13 9.14
N ARG A 169 -26.03 -12.13 8.28
CA ARG A 169 -26.86 -13.31 7.96
C ARG A 169 -26.21 -14.32 7.02
N GLY A 170 -24.91 -14.22 6.75
CA GLY A 170 -24.16 -15.24 6.00
C GLY A 170 -24.60 -15.44 4.55
N VAL A 171 -25.52 -14.62 4.02
CA VAL A 171 -25.81 -14.58 2.60
C VAL A 171 -24.70 -13.77 1.96
N PHE A 172 -23.71 -14.49 1.44
CA PHE A 172 -22.60 -13.93 0.67
C PHE A 172 -23.17 -13.28 -0.59
N THR A 173 -23.63 -12.03 -0.47
CA THR A 173 -24.02 -11.24 -1.62
C THR A 173 -22.76 -10.95 -2.42
N ARG A 174 -22.77 -11.30 -3.71
CA ARG A 174 -21.66 -10.98 -4.61
C ARG A 174 -21.26 -9.51 -4.37
N PRO A 175 -19.99 -9.24 -4.10
CA PRO A 175 -19.52 -7.89 -3.82
C PRO A 175 -19.93 -6.98 -4.96
N ASN A 176 -20.79 -6.02 -4.63
CA ASN A 176 -21.19 -4.97 -5.55
C ASN A 176 -20.33 -3.74 -5.22
N LYS A 177 -20.16 -2.84 -6.19
CA LYS A 177 -19.43 -1.56 -6.01
C LYS A 177 -20.00 -0.68 -4.89
N LYS A 178 -21.22 -1.00 -4.44
CA LYS A 178 -21.94 -0.29 -3.37
C LYS A 178 -21.70 -0.85 -1.97
N THR A 179 -20.96 -1.95 -1.82
CA THR A 179 -20.67 -2.56 -0.51
C THR A 179 -19.26 -2.21 -0.04
N ARG A 180 -19.06 -2.21 1.28
CA ARG A 180 -17.71 -2.05 1.88
C ARG A 180 -16.75 -3.14 1.38
N MET A 181 -17.24 -4.36 1.27
CA MET A 181 -16.47 -5.50 0.75
C MET A 181 -16.06 -5.34 -0.72
N GLY A 182 -16.90 -4.70 -1.55
CA GLY A 182 -16.56 -4.35 -2.93
C GLY A 182 -15.42 -3.33 -3.01
N LEU A 183 -15.44 -2.32 -2.14
CA LEU A 183 -14.35 -1.34 -2.02
C LEU A 183 -13.05 -2.01 -1.56
N ILE A 184 -13.13 -2.92 -0.58
CA ILE A 184 -11.98 -3.70 -0.10
C ILE A 184 -11.41 -4.58 -1.21
N LYS A 185 -12.24 -5.32 -1.95
CA LYS A 185 -11.79 -6.10 -3.11
C LYS A 185 -11.08 -5.25 -4.15
N THR A 186 -11.59 -4.04 -4.42
CA THR A 186 -10.96 -3.10 -5.35
C THR A 186 -9.56 -2.70 -4.87
N ALA A 187 -9.42 -2.38 -3.58
CA ALA A 187 -8.14 -2.03 -2.98
C ALA A 187 -7.11 -3.17 -3.03
N PHE A 188 -7.53 -4.39 -2.64
CA PHE A 188 -6.65 -5.55 -2.67
C PHE A 188 -6.32 -6.00 -4.10
N LYS A 189 -7.19 -5.76 -5.07
CA LYS A 189 -6.88 -6.04 -6.48
C LYS A 189 -5.71 -5.20 -6.99
N LEU A 190 -5.61 -3.92 -6.58
CA LEU A 190 -4.46 -3.08 -6.91
C LEU A 190 -3.16 -3.66 -6.36
N LEU A 191 -3.18 -4.11 -5.09
CA LEU A 191 -2.01 -4.70 -4.46
C LEU A 191 -1.63 -6.03 -5.12
N GLU A 192 -2.62 -6.84 -5.51
CA GLU A 192 -2.41 -8.13 -6.18
C GLU A 192 -1.83 -7.95 -7.59
N ASP A 193 -2.34 -7.00 -8.37
CA ASP A 193 -1.83 -6.69 -9.71
C ASP A 193 -0.36 -6.24 -9.68
N GLU A 194 0.07 -5.68 -8.54
CA GLU A 194 1.44 -5.29 -8.27
C GLU A 194 2.29 -6.38 -7.61
N GLY A 195 1.74 -7.57 -7.34
CA GLY A 195 2.45 -8.69 -6.71
C GLY A 195 2.71 -8.53 -5.21
N LEU A 196 2.06 -7.55 -4.57
CA LEU A 196 2.29 -7.22 -3.16
C LEU A 196 1.46 -8.06 -2.19
N VAL A 197 0.36 -8.64 -2.68
CA VAL A 197 -0.50 -9.55 -1.91
C VAL A 197 -0.95 -10.72 -2.76
N TYR A 198 -1.20 -11.85 -2.11
CA TYR A 198 -1.91 -12.99 -2.68
C TYR A 198 -3.29 -13.12 -2.02
N ILE A 199 -4.35 -13.20 -2.81
CA ILE A 199 -5.73 -13.33 -2.30
C ILE A 199 -6.19 -14.78 -2.42
N ALA A 200 -6.44 -15.43 -1.28
CA ALA A 200 -7.01 -16.77 -1.19
C ALA A 200 -8.53 -16.74 -0.95
N ASP A 201 -9.20 -17.87 -1.19
CA ASP A 201 -10.58 -18.13 -0.79
C ASP A 201 -11.61 -17.10 -1.31
N ARG A 202 -11.39 -16.57 -2.53
CA ARG A 202 -12.10 -15.42 -3.14
C ARG A 202 -13.63 -15.47 -3.12
N ASP A 203 -14.18 -16.67 -3.10
CA ASP A 203 -15.62 -16.96 -3.15
C ASP A 203 -16.19 -17.47 -1.82
N GLN A 204 -15.38 -17.46 -0.75
CA GLN A 204 -15.79 -17.89 0.58
C GLN A 204 -15.90 -16.70 1.55
N PRO A 205 -16.72 -16.80 2.62
CA PRO A 205 -16.76 -15.82 3.72
C PRO A 205 -15.41 -15.54 4.38
N GLY A 206 -14.43 -16.44 4.20
CA GLY A 206 -13.09 -16.35 4.77
C GLY A 206 -12.03 -15.72 3.88
N ILE A 207 -12.37 -14.88 2.89
CA ILE A 207 -11.37 -14.26 1.99
C ILE A 207 -10.22 -13.65 2.79
N LYS A 208 -9.01 -14.06 2.43
CA LYS A 208 -7.78 -13.62 3.08
C LYS A 208 -6.79 -13.06 2.08
N ALA A 209 -6.10 -12.00 2.48
CA ALA A 209 -4.91 -11.52 1.81
C ALA A 209 -3.66 -11.92 2.57
N PHE A 210 -2.68 -12.43 1.83
CA PHE A 210 -1.36 -12.80 2.34
C PHE A 210 -0.34 -11.77 1.82
N PRO A 211 0.28 -10.96 2.70
CA PRO A 211 1.30 -9.99 2.29
C PRO A 211 2.56 -10.70 1.76
N SER A 212 3.10 -10.19 0.66
CA SER A 212 4.38 -10.67 0.12
C SER A 212 5.56 -10.14 0.95
N LEU A 213 6.72 -10.78 0.81
CA LEU A 213 7.94 -10.26 1.44
C LEU A 213 8.32 -8.87 0.90
N GLU A 214 8.12 -8.65 -0.39
CA GLU A 214 8.35 -7.36 -1.03
C GLU A 214 7.50 -6.25 -0.40
N LEU A 215 6.25 -6.53 -0.02
CA LEU A 215 5.43 -5.53 0.66
C LEU A 215 6.03 -5.14 2.02
N PHE A 216 6.53 -6.10 2.79
CA PHE A 216 7.17 -5.80 4.08
C PHE A 216 8.44 -4.98 3.93
N ASP A 217 9.29 -5.33 2.96
CA ASP A 217 10.50 -4.56 2.68
C ASP A 217 10.11 -3.11 2.35
N ARG A 218 9.18 -2.92 1.41
CA ARG A 218 8.73 -1.57 1.02
C ARG A 218 8.11 -0.78 2.16
N LEU A 219 7.35 -1.44 3.05
CA LEU A 219 6.74 -0.80 4.21
C LEU A 219 7.78 -0.19 5.15
N GLU A 220 8.80 -0.98 5.50
CA GLU A 220 9.87 -0.59 6.41
C GLU A 220 10.59 0.68 5.94
N TYR A 221 10.85 0.81 4.64
CA TYR A 221 11.61 1.93 4.09
C TYR A 221 10.76 3.12 3.62
N LEU A 222 9.46 2.97 3.36
CA LEU A 222 8.62 4.06 2.83
C LEU A 222 7.82 4.82 3.89
N TYR A 223 7.40 4.13 4.96
CA TYR A 223 6.35 4.64 5.85
C TYR A 223 6.79 4.89 7.29
N GLY A 224 7.98 4.44 7.70
CA GLY A 224 8.45 4.51 9.09
C GLY A 224 8.50 5.91 9.71
N ASP A 225 8.61 6.97 8.88
CA ASP A 225 8.73 8.36 9.34
C ASP A 225 7.56 9.27 8.89
N GLN A 226 6.44 8.71 8.44
CA GLN A 226 5.30 9.51 7.96
C GLN A 226 4.24 9.69 9.05
N ASP A 227 4.12 10.90 9.62
CA ASP A 227 3.15 11.26 10.67
C ASP A 227 1.71 10.77 10.39
N ARG A 228 1.27 10.91 9.14
CA ARG A 228 -0.07 10.47 8.70
C ARG A 228 -0.27 8.97 8.82
N TYR A 229 0.76 8.21 8.45
CA TYR A 229 0.71 6.76 8.51
C TYR A 229 0.76 6.28 9.96
N GLU A 230 1.61 6.90 10.79
CA GLU A 230 1.68 6.60 12.22
C GLU A 230 0.37 6.94 12.95
N GLU A 231 -0.33 8.02 12.57
CA GLU A 231 -1.68 8.30 13.10
C GLU A 231 -2.63 7.14 12.77
N ILE A 232 -2.73 6.74 11.50
CA ILE A 232 -3.62 5.64 11.07
C ILE A 232 -3.24 4.34 11.78
N LYS A 233 -1.95 4.03 11.87
CA LYS A 233 -1.41 2.84 12.54
C LYS A 233 -1.79 2.80 14.01
N SER A 234 -1.68 3.92 14.72
CA SER A 234 -2.07 4.01 16.13
C SER A 234 -3.57 3.77 16.34
N ILE A 235 -4.41 4.23 15.40
CA ILE A 235 -5.86 4.07 15.45
C ILE A 235 -6.25 2.60 15.23
N VAL A 236 -5.63 1.96 14.24
CA VAL A 236 -5.86 0.54 13.91
C VAL A 236 -5.37 -0.37 15.05
N ALA A 237 -4.20 -0.08 15.64
CA ALA A 237 -3.63 -0.89 16.72
C ALA A 237 -4.51 -0.92 17.99
N ARG A 238 -5.06 0.23 18.40
CA ARG A 238 -5.93 0.37 19.59
C ARG A 238 -7.22 -0.45 19.50
N GLN A 239 -7.67 -0.76 18.28
CA GLN A 239 -8.85 -1.58 18.08
C GLN A 239 -8.64 -2.97 18.66
N GLU A 240 -7.54 -3.67 18.35
CA GLU A 240 -7.32 -5.05 18.80
C GLU A 240 -7.12 -5.18 20.31
N GLU A 241 -6.46 -4.22 20.96
CA GLU A 241 -6.27 -4.21 22.43
C GLU A 241 -7.61 -4.11 23.18
N SER A 242 -8.63 -3.51 22.58
CA SER A 242 -9.97 -3.43 23.17
C SER A 242 -10.75 -4.76 23.11
N TYR A 243 -10.21 -5.77 22.41
CA TYR A 243 -10.84 -7.09 22.23
C TYR A 243 -9.98 -8.26 22.73
N ALA A 244 -8.80 -7.99 23.31
CA ALA A 244 -7.92 -8.97 23.96
C ALA A 244 -8.16 -9.00 25.47
#